data_AF-G0MYX0-F1
#
_entry.id   AF-G0MYX0-F1
#
_cell.length_a   1.000
_cell.length_b   1.000
_cell.length_c   1.000
_cell.angle_alpha   90.00
_cell.angle_beta   90.00
_cell.angle_gamma   90.00
#
_symmetry.space_group_name_H-M   'P 1'
#
loop_
_entity.id
_entity.type
_entity.pdbx_description
1 polymer ?
#
loop_
_entity_poly.entity_id
_entity_poly.type
_entity_poly.pdbx_seq_one_letter_code
_entity_poly.pdbx_strand_id
1 'polypeptide(L)'
;MSRMDCVQLEEKAVEELLKRGIRDVVPQFNPDSAIWETDVREFTLGVRLSDILPSIPSPRTIGQLSAGITMIGQCVAEASWALQNGEKTVERAANTTSSIRIHDPAPNATLFFKGSATQNELGLVQLGYTVSTYRQTDYKEVFHGAGSSSLPLISQPSSPASKRSRKAVDKEVTVVREPENPSVNSGLSEPTPSESATSKSATESDVPRPLGTSNPTGAVTESHPPDAVTSTIPPPPPSERATKKIKASECPWFLPSLHRRKTTPGGFSPTTSSRPRKPILRSRSADDRPSKSVSFKNIGDDGKVVEWEEFVLVNLETTHPHLNKEFETYMGMIGVKAERVTYEAMPMKNPNRFMYYFRVVGKEAVLKMMTFVKKETWSEHVNCDFLSQGQPFFLKSYSTDQFVELLFLQARVAEKYAQNPILHPLIDDADIQLSDKNYIREAVGVRGSYRKIMAQLSTKGRWIWNEMIKPKINTPQ
;
A
#
# COMPACT_ATOMS: atom_id res chain seq x y z
N MET A 1 28.99 -5.26 -1.07
CA MET A 1 27.72 -5.99 -1.10
C MET A 1 26.99 -5.60 -2.37
N SER A 2 26.63 -6.57 -3.21
CA SER A 2 25.76 -6.31 -4.38
C SER A 2 24.41 -5.80 -3.88
N ARG A 3 23.83 -4.79 -4.53
CA ARG A 3 22.46 -4.36 -4.21
C ARG A 3 21.51 -5.47 -4.69
N MET A 4 20.82 -6.12 -3.76
CA MET A 4 19.69 -6.99 -4.10
C MET A 4 18.60 -6.13 -4.74
N ASP A 5 17.93 -6.66 -5.75
CA ASP A 5 16.73 -6.04 -6.31
C ASP A 5 15.53 -6.24 -5.36
N CYS A 6 14.43 -5.51 -5.60
CA CYS A 6 13.24 -5.56 -4.74
C CYS A 6 12.64 -6.97 -4.67
N VAL A 7 12.67 -7.70 -5.79
CA VAL A 7 12.10 -9.05 -5.91
C VAL A 7 12.89 -10.04 -5.06
N GLN A 8 14.22 -9.99 -5.12
CA GLN A 8 15.11 -10.81 -4.28
C GLN A 8 14.94 -10.53 -2.79
N LEU A 9 14.70 -9.26 -2.42
CA LEU A 9 14.43 -8.91 -1.03
C LEU A 9 13.10 -9.50 -0.54
N GLU A 10 12.06 -9.48 -1.37
CA GLU A 10 10.76 -10.07 -1.07
C GLU A 10 10.85 -11.58 -0.94
N GLU A 11 11.45 -12.28 -1.92
CA GLU A 11 11.65 -13.73 -1.88
C GLU A 11 12.40 -14.17 -0.61
N LYS A 12 13.48 -13.45 -0.27
CA LYS A 12 14.27 -13.72 0.92
C LYS A 12 13.49 -13.42 2.21
N ALA A 13 12.67 -12.38 2.23
CA ALA A 13 11.81 -12.08 3.37
C ALA A 13 10.78 -13.19 3.61
N VAL A 14 10.19 -13.74 2.53
CA VAL A 14 9.25 -14.87 2.59
C VAL A 14 9.93 -16.11 3.13
N GLU A 15 11.11 -16.46 2.61
CA GLU A 15 11.89 -17.60 3.09
C GLU A 15 12.15 -17.49 4.60
N GLU A 16 12.59 -16.31 5.04
CA GLU A 16 12.89 -16.03 6.44
C GLU A 16 11.63 -16.05 7.34
N LEU A 17 10.46 -15.64 6.85
CA LEU A 17 9.18 -15.77 7.57
C LEU A 17 8.74 -17.24 7.70
N LEU A 18 8.84 -18.01 6.61
CA LEU A 18 8.48 -19.42 6.60
C LEU A 18 9.38 -20.23 7.54
N LYS A 19 10.69 -19.97 7.50
CA LYS A 19 11.69 -20.57 8.40
C LYS A 19 11.40 -20.32 9.88
N ARG A 20 10.72 -19.22 10.22
CA ARG A 20 10.36 -18.84 11.59
C ARG A 20 8.98 -19.30 12.05
N GLY A 21 8.28 -20.09 11.22
CA GLY A 21 6.98 -20.64 11.58
C GLY A 21 5.84 -19.64 11.52
N ILE A 22 5.86 -18.68 10.58
CA ILE A 22 4.74 -17.73 10.41
C ILE A 22 3.39 -18.45 10.22
N ARG A 23 3.41 -19.65 9.59
CA ARG A 23 2.23 -20.50 9.38
C ARG A 23 1.64 -21.10 10.66
N ASP A 24 2.42 -21.18 11.73
CA ASP A 24 1.94 -21.65 13.03
C ASP A 24 0.99 -20.64 13.67
N VAL A 25 1.12 -19.36 13.29
CA VAL A 25 0.29 -18.26 13.78
C VAL A 25 -0.73 -17.80 12.73
N VAL A 26 -0.37 -17.86 11.45
CA VAL A 26 -1.21 -17.47 10.30
C VAL A 26 -1.26 -18.63 9.29
N PRO A 27 -2.11 -19.65 9.49
CA PRO A 27 -2.14 -20.84 8.64
C PRO A 27 -2.40 -20.55 7.17
N GLN A 28 -3.15 -19.49 6.88
CA GLN A 28 -3.50 -19.04 5.52
C GLN A 28 -2.48 -18.05 4.95
N PHE A 29 -1.27 -17.99 5.50
CA PHE A 29 -0.23 -17.08 5.03
C PHE A 29 0.07 -17.28 3.54
N ASN A 30 -0.21 -16.25 2.75
CA ASN A 30 0.08 -16.20 1.32
C ASN A 30 1.09 -15.08 1.02
N PRO A 31 2.33 -15.41 0.58
CA PRO A 31 3.40 -14.43 0.39
C PRO A 31 3.05 -13.33 -0.61
N ASP A 32 2.36 -13.66 -1.71
CA ASP A 32 2.05 -12.72 -2.80
C ASP A 32 1.12 -11.57 -2.36
N SER A 33 0.39 -11.79 -1.27
CA SER A 33 -0.55 -10.82 -0.71
C SER A 33 -0.05 -10.25 0.61
N ALA A 34 0.66 -11.03 1.43
CA ALA A 34 0.98 -10.59 2.77
C ALA A 34 2.10 -9.55 2.80
N ILE A 35 2.97 -9.48 1.79
CA ILE A 35 4.05 -8.51 1.74
C ILE A 35 3.53 -7.16 1.25
N TRP A 36 3.79 -6.13 2.03
CA TRP A 36 3.29 -4.79 1.77
C TRP A 36 4.38 -3.82 1.32
N GLU A 37 5.53 -3.86 2.00
CA GLU A 37 6.68 -3.02 1.69
C GLU A 37 7.95 -3.73 2.17
N THR A 38 8.97 -3.79 1.30
CA THR A 38 10.25 -4.40 1.63
C THR A 38 11.39 -3.43 1.32
N ASP A 39 12.17 -3.11 2.34
CA ASP A 39 13.45 -2.40 2.26
C ASP A 39 14.52 -3.30 2.90
N VAL A 40 15.79 -3.05 2.58
CA VAL A 40 16.92 -3.65 3.28
C VAL A 40 16.81 -3.42 4.80
N ARG A 41 16.31 -2.27 5.25
CA ARG A 41 16.27 -1.91 6.68
C ARG A 41 14.94 -2.13 7.39
N GLU A 42 13.84 -2.13 6.64
CA GLU A 42 12.49 -2.19 7.17
C GLU A 42 11.68 -3.19 6.35
N PHE A 43 10.84 -3.97 7.02
CA PHE A 43 9.98 -4.95 6.35
C PHE A 43 8.57 -4.83 6.92
N THR A 44 7.57 -4.72 6.04
CA THR A 44 6.17 -4.55 6.43
C THR A 44 5.32 -5.70 5.92
N LEU A 45 4.62 -6.36 6.86
CA LEU A 45 3.72 -7.48 6.60
C LEU A 45 2.27 -7.10 6.92
N GLY A 46 1.37 -7.28 5.96
CA GLY A 46 -0.08 -7.16 6.14
C GLY A 46 -0.72 -8.49 6.49
N VAL A 47 -1.41 -8.57 7.63
CA VAL A 47 -2.12 -9.79 8.07
C VAL A 47 -3.54 -9.41 8.51
N ARG A 48 -4.56 -10.11 8.01
CA ARG A 48 -5.94 -9.89 8.47
C ARG A 48 -6.10 -10.44 9.88
N LEU A 49 -6.82 -9.70 10.73
CA LEU A 49 -7.10 -10.13 12.09
C LEU A 49 -7.86 -11.49 12.16
N SER A 50 -8.66 -11.78 11.13
CA SER A 50 -9.36 -13.06 10.96
C SER A 50 -8.43 -14.26 10.71
N ASP A 51 -7.21 -14.03 10.27
CA ASP A 51 -6.30 -15.08 9.81
C ASP A 51 -5.31 -15.49 10.92
N ILE A 52 -5.23 -14.69 12.00
CA ILE A 52 -4.42 -14.98 13.19
C ILE A 52 -5.13 -16.02 14.06
N LEU A 53 -4.45 -17.12 14.35
CA LEU A 53 -4.95 -18.13 15.27
C LEU A 53 -4.98 -17.59 16.71
N PRO A 54 -6.12 -17.68 17.41
CA PRO A 54 -6.17 -17.31 18.81
C PRO A 54 -5.49 -18.38 19.66
N SER A 55 -4.77 -17.96 20.70
CA SER A 55 -4.17 -18.88 21.67
C SER A 55 -5.22 -19.61 22.52
N ILE A 56 -6.46 -19.08 22.59
CA ILE A 56 -7.58 -19.62 23.36
C ILE A 56 -8.86 -19.51 22.50
N PRO A 57 -9.70 -20.57 22.38
CA PRO A 57 -10.95 -20.53 21.63
C PRO A 57 -12.00 -19.64 22.33
N SER A 58 -11.99 -18.35 22.04
CA SER A 58 -12.84 -17.31 22.65
C SER A 58 -13.04 -16.16 21.64
N PRO A 59 -14.04 -15.26 21.82
CA PRO A 59 -14.25 -14.10 20.94
C PRO A 59 -12.98 -13.24 20.76
N ARG A 60 -12.60 -13.03 19.49
CA ARG A 60 -11.32 -12.43 19.05
C ARG A 60 -11.21 -10.95 19.44
N THR A 61 -10.53 -10.67 20.54
CA THR A 61 -10.07 -9.32 20.94
C THR A 61 -8.55 -9.23 20.82
N ILE A 62 -7.97 -8.03 20.69
CA ILE A 62 -6.50 -7.90 20.62
C ILE A 62 -5.82 -8.52 21.84
N GLY A 63 -6.42 -8.37 23.02
CA GLY A 63 -5.85 -8.91 24.26
C GLY A 63 -5.62 -10.42 24.20
N GLN A 64 -6.53 -11.15 23.54
CA GLN A 64 -6.45 -12.61 23.38
C GLN A 64 -5.55 -13.04 22.22
N LEU A 65 -5.37 -12.17 21.22
CA LEU A 65 -4.45 -12.36 20.10
C LEU A 65 -3.05 -11.83 20.41
N SER A 66 -2.80 -11.27 21.59
CA SER A 66 -1.56 -10.59 21.95
C SER A 66 -0.32 -11.46 21.75
N ALA A 67 -0.39 -12.76 22.09
CA ALA A 67 0.68 -13.71 21.85
C ALA A 67 0.95 -13.91 20.34
N GLY A 68 -0.09 -14.11 19.54
CA GLY A 68 0.02 -14.24 18.07
C GLY A 68 0.55 -12.97 17.41
N ILE A 69 0.03 -11.81 17.78
CA ILE A 69 0.50 -10.49 17.32
C ILE A 69 1.98 -10.29 17.68
N THR A 70 2.39 -10.65 18.91
CA THR A 70 3.79 -10.57 19.35
C THR A 70 4.68 -11.50 18.55
N MET A 71 4.25 -12.73 18.29
CA MET A 71 4.99 -13.69 17.47
C MET A 71 5.16 -13.21 16.03
N ILE A 72 4.10 -12.69 15.40
CA ILE A 72 4.18 -12.12 14.05
C ILE A 72 5.15 -10.94 14.03
N GLY A 73 5.01 -9.99 14.95
CA GLY A 73 5.89 -8.83 15.05
C GLY A 73 7.36 -9.21 15.20
N GLN A 74 7.64 -10.22 16.03
CA GLN A 74 8.99 -10.75 16.20
C GLN A 74 9.50 -11.42 14.92
N CYS A 75 8.69 -12.21 14.21
CA CYS A 75 9.08 -12.82 12.94
C CYS A 75 9.45 -11.76 11.89
N VAL A 76 8.67 -10.68 11.79
CA VAL A 76 8.91 -9.57 10.86
C VAL A 76 10.20 -8.81 11.21
N ALA A 77 10.46 -8.55 12.50
CA ALA A 77 11.70 -7.89 12.93
C ALA A 77 12.94 -8.76 12.68
N GLU A 78 12.86 -10.06 12.93
CA GLU A 78 13.95 -10.99 12.65
C GLU A 78 14.19 -11.18 11.14
N ALA A 79 13.13 -11.19 10.32
CA ALA A 79 13.25 -11.20 8.86
C ALA A 79 13.97 -9.93 8.37
N SER A 80 13.62 -8.75 8.90
CA SER A 80 14.31 -7.49 8.63
C SER A 80 15.81 -7.57 8.95
N TRP A 81 16.20 -8.21 10.06
CA TRP A 81 17.61 -8.43 10.39
C TRP A 81 18.34 -9.33 9.37
N ALA A 82 17.70 -10.41 8.93
CA ALA A 82 18.25 -11.34 7.95
C ALA A 82 18.44 -10.69 6.57
N LEU A 83 17.55 -9.78 6.18
CA LEU A 83 17.70 -8.97 4.96
C LEU A 83 18.97 -8.10 5.03
N GLN A 84 19.25 -7.47 6.19
CA GLN A 84 20.43 -6.64 6.38
C GLN A 84 21.75 -7.43 6.40
N ASN A 85 21.76 -8.62 7.01
CA ASN A 85 23.00 -9.32 7.39
C ASN A 85 23.26 -10.66 6.69
N GLY A 86 22.34 -11.11 5.82
CA GLY A 86 22.44 -12.43 5.20
C GLY A 86 21.97 -13.56 6.12
N GLU A 87 22.41 -14.79 5.86
CA GLU A 87 22.08 -16.01 6.61
C GLU A 87 22.71 -16.09 8.02
N LYS A 88 23.13 -14.95 8.61
CA LYS A 88 23.63 -14.98 9.98
C LYS A 88 22.48 -15.29 10.93
N THR A 89 22.33 -16.57 11.25
CA THR A 89 21.33 -17.07 12.19
C THR A 89 21.57 -16.41 13.53
N VAL A 90 20.54 -15.76 14.06
CA VAL A 90 20.55 -15.31 15.45
C VAL A 90 19.72 -16.30 16.24
N GLU A 91 20.28 -16.85 17.31
CA GLU A 91 19.51 -17.66 18.24
C GLU A 91 18.45 -16.79 18.90
N ARG A 92 17.21 -17.28 18.94
CA ARG A 92 16.05 -16.54 19.44
C ARG A 92 16.29 -16.11 20.90
N ALA A 93 16.23 -14.81 21.18
CA ALA A 93 16.34 -14.30 22.54
C ALA A 93 15.08 -14.66 23.33
N ALA A 94 15.28 -15.07 24.58
CA ALA A 94 14.19 -15.29 25.52
C ALA A 94 13.49 -13.99 25.97
N ASN A 95 14.14 -12.82 25.78
CA ASN A 95 13.68 -11.55 26.33
C ASN A 95 12.95 -10.72 25.27
N THR A 96 11.64 -10.89 25.19
CA THR A 96 10.75 -10.07 24.35
C THR A 96 9.91 -9.15 25.24
N THR A 97 9.98 -7.84 25.00
CA THR A 97 9.09 -6.86 25.64
C THR A 97 8.10 -6.35 24.60
N SER A 98 6.80 -6.57 24.85
CA SER A 98 5.72 -6.11 23.96
C SER A 98 4.79 -5.18 24.72
N SER A 99 4.54 -3.99 24.19
CA SER A 99 3.51 -3.08 24.68
C SER A 99 2.48 -2.85 23.58
N ILE A 100 1.40 -3.64 23.63
CA ILE A 100 0.27 -3.48 22.72
C ILE A 100 -0.79 -2.67 23.47
N ARG A 101 -1.14 -1.49 22.94
CA ARG A 101 -2.18 -0.64 23.51
C ARG A 101 -3.54 -0.99 22.91
N ILE A 102 -4.56 -0.88 23.75
CA ILE A 102 -5.89 -1.44 23.54
C ILE A 102 -6.73 -0.44 22.74
N HIS A 103 -6.53 -0.39 21.43
CA HIS A 103 -7.63 -0.04 20.54
C HIS A 103 -7.96 -1.31 19.76
N ASP A 104 -9.08 -1.95 20.10
CA ASP A 104 -9.55 -3.12 19.36
C ASP A 104 -9.87 -2.68 17.91
N PRO A 105 -9.11 -3.17 16.91
CA PRO A 105 -9.38 -2.89 15.51
C PRO A 105 -10.70 -3.54 15.13
N ALA A 106 -11.26 -3.09 14.02
CA ALA A 106 -12.41 -3.78 13.44
C ALA A 106 -12.09 -5.28 13.22
N PRO A 107 -13.04 -6.21 13.43
CA PRO A 107 -12.81 -7.65 13.32
C PRO A 107 -12.18 -8.13 11.99
N ASN A 108 -12.39 -7.37 10.91
CA ASN A 108 -11.87 -7.65 9.57
C ASN A 108 -10.74 -6.70 9.14
N ALA A 109 -10.14 -5.97 10.08
CA ALA A 109 -9.04 -5.07 9.79
C ALA A 109 -7.79 -5.86 9.38
N THR A 110 -7.00 -5.28 8.47
CA THR A 110 -5.65 -5.74 8.16
C THR A 110 -4.68 -5.01 9.08
N LEU A 111 -3.95 -5.78 9.89
CA LEU A 111 -2.85 -5.30 10.72
C LEU A 111 -1.58 -5.24 9.88
N PHE A 112 -0.88 -4.13 9.96
CA PHE A 112 0.41 -3.92 9.32
C PHE A 112 1.50 -4.00 10.38
N PHE A 113 2.34 -5.02 10.26
CA PHE A 113 3.49 -5.27 11.13
C PHE A 113 4.72 -4.72 10.44
N LYS A 114 5.26 -3.64 10.96
CA LYS A 114 6.49 -3.05 10.44
C LYS A 114 7.65 -3.39 11.37
N GLY A 115 8.54 -4.27 10.91
CA GLY A 115 9.74 -4.70 11.61
C GLY A 115 10.98 -3.92 11.18
N SER A 116 11.89 -3.75 12.12
CA SER A 116 13.17 -3.08 11.95
C SER A 116 14.21 -3.74 12.84
N ALA A 117 15.47 -3.68 12.43
CA ALA A 117 16.59 -4.18 13.22
C ALA A 117 17.76 -3.19 13.18
N THR A 118 18.38 -2.97 14.33
CA THR A 118 19.56 -2.10 14.47
C THR A 118 20.61 -2.77 15.35
N GLN A 119 21.83 -2.87 14.85
CA GLN A 119 22.98 -3.32 15.64
C GLN A 119 23.63 -2.11 16.33
N ASN A 120 23.83 -2.21 17.64
CA ASN A 120 24.57 -1.19 18.38
C ASN A 120 26.08 -1.47 18.41
N GLU A 121 26.86 -0.49 18.89
CA GLU A 121 28.32 -0.58 18.99
C GLU A 121 28.82 -1.69 19.92
N LEU A 122 27.97 -2.12 20.86
CA LEU A 122 28.26 -3.22 21.80
C LEU A 122 27.99 -4.61 21.20
N GLY A 123 27.61 -4.69 19.92
CA GLY A 123 27.28 -5.95 19.26
C GLY A 123 25.94 -6.54 19.69
N LEU A 124 25.06 -5.77 20.32
CA LEU A 124 23.68 -6.18 20.56
C LEU A 124 22.82 -5.80 19.37
N VAL A 125 22.01 -6.74 18.90
CA VAL A 125 21.00 -6.52 17.88
C VAL A 125 19.69 -6.16 18.57
N GLN A 126 19.21 -4.95 18.35
CA GLN A 126 17.88 -4.53 18.77
C GLN A 126 16.91 -4.78 17.64
N LEU A 127 15.92 -5.63 17.91
CA LEU A 127 14.79 -5.88 17.04
C LEU A 127 13.60 -5.06 17.54
N GLY A 128 12.93 -4.36 16.64
CA GLY A 128 11.76 -3.56 16.96
C GLY A 128 10.67 -3.80 15.93
N TYR A 129 9.43 -3.88 16.38
CA TYR A 129 8.27 -3.89 15.48
C TYR A 129 7.18 -2.93 15.96
N THR A 130 6.40 -2.45 15.02
CA THR A 130 5.19 -1.65 15.25
C THR A 130 4.00 -2.32 14.58
N VAL A 131 2.82 -2.15 15.17
CA VAL A 131 1.56 -2.70 14.66
C VAL A 131 0.60 -1.55 14.45
N SER A 132 0.10 -1.40 13.23
CA SER A 132 -0.85 -0.35 12.88
C SER A 132 -1.95 -0.86 11.93
N THR A 133 -3.02 -0.08 11.79
CA THR A 133 -4.02 -0.24 10.73
C THR A 133 -4.14 1.08 9.97
N TYR A 134 -4.55 1.04 8.70
CA TYR A 134 -4.89 2.25 7.97
C TYR A 134 -6.41 2.44 7.94
N ARG A 135 -6.87 3.63 8.31
CA ARG A 135 -8.29 3.97 8.21
C ARG A 135 -8.65 4.15 6.73
N GLN A 136 -9.71 3.46 6.28
CA GLN A 136 -10.12 3.43 4.86
C GLN A 136 -10.43 4.82 4.27
N THR A 137 -10.91 5.77 5.08
CA THR A 137 -11.41 7.07 4.58
C THR A 137 -10.31 8.07 4.26
N ASP A 138 -9.23 8.07 5.04
CA ASP A 138 -8.18 9.10 4.99
C ASP A 138 -6.77 8.50 4.90
N TYR A 139 -6.66 7.17 4.84
CA TYR A 139 -5.41 6.42 4.87
C TYR A 139 -4.51 6.81 6.04
N LYS A 140 -5.10 7.31 7.14
CA LYS A 140 -4.34 7.68 8.32
C LYS A 140 -3.96 6.42 9.07
N GLU A 141 -2.67 6.29 9.35
CA GLU A 141 -2.14 5.24 10.21
C GLU A 141 -2.71 5.39 11.63
N VAL A 142 -3.31 4.32 12.13
CA VAL A 142 -3.79 4.16 13.50
C VAL A 142 -2.87 3.16 14.18
N PHE A 143 -2.05 3.65 15.08
CA PHE A 143 -1.07 2.85 15.83
C PHE A 143 -1.75 2.06 16.95
N HIS A 144 -1.49 0.75 17.00
CA HIS A 144 -2.02 -0.16 18.01
C HIS A 144 -0.97 -0.60 19.03
N GLY A 145 0.29 -0.72 18.65
CA GLY A 145 1.30 -1.17 19.58
C GLY A 145 2.70 -1.28 19.00
N ALA A 146 3.66 -1.49 19.88
CA ALA A 146 5.04 -1.78 19.51
C ALA A 146 5.65 -2.82 20.45
N GLY A 147 6.63 -3.54 19.95
CA GLY A 147 7.44 -4.44 20.76
C GLY A 147 8.90 -4.39 20.35
N SER A 148 9.75 -4.83 21.25
CA SER A 148 11.19 -4.91 21.02
C SER A 148 11.79 -6.14 21.69
N SER A 149 12.86 -6.66 21.11
CA SER A 149 13.70 -7.69 21.71
C SER A 149 15.17 -7.37 21.43
N SER A 150 16.06 -7.89 22.25
CA SER A 150 17.50 -7.69 22.11
C SER A 150 18.22 -9.02 22.06
N LEU A 151 19.09 -9.20 21.07
CA LEU A 151 19.86 -10.42 20.85
C LEU A 151 21.35 -10.10 21.02
N PRO A 152 22.10 -10.85 21.85
CA PRO A 152 23.54 -10.76 21.83
C PRO A 152 24.07 -11.35 20.52
N LEU A 153 24.86 -10.58 19.76
CA LEU A 153 25.58 -11.15 18.63
C LEU A 153 26.75 -11.96 19.20
N ILE A 154 26.53 -13.26 19.37
CA ILE A 154 27.61 -14.19 19.69
C ILE A 154 28.51 -14.20 18.47
N SER A 155 29.61 -13.47 18.56
CA SER A 155 30.66 -13.53 17.55
C SER A 155 31.17 -14.96 17.56
N GLN A 156 30.78 -15.77 16.57
CA GLN A 156 31.39 -17.09 16.42
C GLN A 156 32.90 -16.86 16.40
N PRO A 157 33.66 -17.49 17.32
CA PRO A 157 35.11 -17.33 17.35
C PRO A 157 35.58 -17.70 15.96
N SER A 158 36.13 -16.72 15.23
CA SER A 158 36.64 -16.93 13.89
C SER A 158 37.55 -18.14 13.95
N SER A 159 37.17 -19.22 13.26
CA SER A 159 37.83 -20.52 13.33
C SER A 159 39.34 -20.31 13.40
N PRO A 160 40.04 -20.82 14.44
CA PRO A 160 41.44 -20.52 14.65
C PRO A 160 42.17 -20.88 13.37
N ALA A 161 42.74 -19.86 12.72
CA ALA A 161 43.36 -19.95 11.41
C ALA A 161 44.16 -21.25 11.34
N SER A 162 43.70 -22.19 10.51
CA SER A 162 44.34 -23.47 10.28
C SER A 162 45.82 -23.19 10.02
N LYS A 163 46.66 -23.46 11.02
CA LYS A 163 48.10 -23.34 10.93
C LYS A 163 48.50 -24.35 9.86
N ARG A 164 48.70 -23.83 8.66
CA ARG A 164 49.26 -24.50 7.49
C ARG A 164 50.45 -25.33 7.97
N SER A 165 50.24 -26.63 8.10
CA SER A 165 51.25 -27.61 8.48
C SER A 165 52.42 -27.48 7.51
N ARG A 166 53.52 -26.88 7.97
CA ARG A 166 54.82 -27.03 7.33
C ARG A 166 55.29 -28.44 7.67
N LYS A 167 55.48 -29.27 6.64
CA LYS A 167 56.25 -30.51 6.69
C LYS A 167 57.56 -30.29 7.47
N ALA A 168 57.80 -31.11 8.49
CA ALA A 168 59.12 -31.49 9.00
C ALA A 168 59.02 -33.00 9.23
N VAL A 169 59.73 -33.84 8.46
CA VAL A 169 61.11 -34.28 8.70
C VAL A 169 61.29 -34.73 10.15
N ASP A 170 61.49 -36.05 10.26
CA ASP A 170 61.68 -36.85 11.45
C ASP A 170 62.65 -36.24 12.47
N LYS A 171 62.26 -36.31 13.75
CA LYS A 171 63.12 -36.79 14.85
C LYS A 171 62.30 -37.00 16.12
N GLU A 172 62.04 -38.27 16.37
CA GLU A 172 62.21 -39.03 17.63
C GLU A 172 62.50 -38.27 18.94
N VAL A 173 61.99 -38.85 20.05
CA VAL A 173 62.49 -38.84 21.45
C VAL A 173 61.46 -38.40 22.53
N THR A 174 60.89 -39.43 23.18
CA THR A 174 60.78 -39.65 24.65
C THR A 174 59.62 -39.06 25.48
N VAL A 175 58.69 -39.97 25.82
CA VAL A 175 58.17 -40.37 27.16
C VAL A 175 58.35 -39.38 28.33
N VAL A 176 57.26 -39.06 29.07
CA VAL A 176 57.13 -39.20 30.56
C VAL A 176 55.69 -38.85 31.02
N ARG A 177 55.05 -39.85 31.66
CA ARG A 177 54.10 -39.92 32.80
C ARG A 177 53.05 -38.81 33.12
N GLU A 178 51.82 -39.32 33.33
CA GLU A 178 50.78 -39.05 34.38
C GLU A 178 51.31 -38.58 35.77
N PRO A 179 50.48 -38.05 36.73
CA PRO A 179 49.10 -38.51 37.06
C PRO A 179 48.06 -37.47 37.57
N GLU A 180 46.81 -37.97 37.68
CA GLU A 180 45.78 -37.78 38.74
C GLU A 180 45.14 -36.40 39.09
N ASN A 181 43.80 -36.34 38.90
CA ASN A 181 42.67 -35.97 39.81
C ASN A 181 42.92 -35.10 41.08
N PRO A 182 41.92 -34.36 41.64
CA PRO A 182 40.49 -34.70 41.68
C PRO A 182 39.42 -33.56 41.60
N SER A 183 38.20 -34.02 41.32
CA SER A 183 36.89 -33.59 41.82
C SER A 183 36.86 -32.63 43.02
N VAL A 184 36.12 -31.52 42.90
CA VAL A 184 35.47 -30.83 44.04
C VAL A 184 34.03 -30.46 43.68
N ASN A 185 33.16 -30.88 44.60
CA ASN A 185 31.72 -30.71 44.73
C ASN A 185 31.34 -29.27 45.17
N SER A 186 30.03 -29.00 45.27
CA SER A 186 29.32 -27.88 45.94
C SER A 186 28.78 -26.82 44.97
N GLY A 187 27.54 -26.37 45.04
CA GLY A 187 26.50 -26.57 46.05
C GLY A 187 25.14 -26.13 45.51
N LEU A 188 24.14 -26.89 45.95
CA LEU A 188 22.71 -26.71 45.75
C LEU A 188 22.22 -25.53 46.61
N SER A 189 21.33 -24.69 46.09
CA SER A 189 20.55 -23.77 46.93
C SER A 189 19.14 -23.63 46.35
N GLU A 190 18.19 -24.24 47.07
CA GLU A 190 16.75 -24.00 46.97
C GLU A 190 16.38 -22.59 47.45
N PRO A 191 15.32 -21.97 46.92
CA PRO A 191 14.59 -20.92 47.61
C PRO A 191 13.28 -21.45 48.24
N THR A 192 13.14 -21.12 49.52
CA THR A 192 11.99 -21.30 50.42
C THR A 192 10.78 -20.45 49.98
N PRO A 193 9.53 -20.89 50.21
CA PRO A 193 8.32 -20.13 49.88
C PRO A 193 7.99 -19.08 50.95
N SER A 194 7.46 -17.93 50.53
CA SER A 194 6.92 -16.91 51.44
C SER A 194 5.39 -16.95 51.45
N GLU A 195 4.84 -17.15 52.64
CA GLU A 195 3.41 -17.10 52.96
C GLU A 195 2.89 -15.66 53.14
N SER A 196 1.71 -15.44 52.58
CA SER A 196 0.51 -14.79 53.15
C SER A 196 0.67 -13.76 54.29
N ALA A 197 0.24 -12.53 54.03
CA ALA A 197 -0.27 -11.62 55.05
C ALA A 197 -1.64 -11.05 54.63
N THR A 198 -2.65 -11.47 55.37
CA THR A 198 -4.04 -10.97 55.36
C THR A 198 -4.10 -9.61 56.04
N SER A 199 -4.84 -8.65 55.50
CA SER A 199 -5.24 -7.44 56.25
C SER A 199 -6.66 -7.02 55.87
N LYS A 200 -7.54 -7.05 56.88
CA LYS A 200 -8.92 -6.56 56.92
C LYS A 200 -8.93 -5.11 57.44
N SER A 201 -9.75 -4.25 56.83
CA SER A 201 -10.48 -3.11 57.47
C SER A 201 -11.35 -2.47 56.36
N ALA A 202 -12.69 -2.37 56.38
CA ALA A 202 -13.70 -1.93 57.34
C ALA A 202 -13.80 -0.39 57.52
N THR A 203 -14.67 0.25 56.73
CA THR A 203 -15.45 1.51 56.98
C THR A 203 -16.22 1.82 55.68
N GLU A 204 -17.54 1.64 55.55
CA GLU A 204 -18.69 2.34 56.15
C GLU A 204 -18.75 3.85 55.78
N SER A 205 -19.70 4.23 54.91
CA SER A 205 -20.40 5.53 54.89
C SER A 205 -21.49 5.58 53.81
N ASP A 206 -22.72 5.47 54.31
CA ASP A 206 -23.97 6.19 54.02
C ASP A 206 -24.36 6.80 52.66
N VAL A 207 -25.67 6.59 52.43
CA VAL A 207 -26.60 7.08 51.39
C VAL A 207 -27.00 8.55 51.68
N PRO A 208 -27.55 9.34 50.72
CA PRO A 208 -29.02 9.37 50.62
C PRO A 208 -29.61 9.49 49.20
N ARG A 209 -30.82 8.93 49.12
CA ARG A 209 -31.87 8.98 48.07
C ARG A 209 -32.40 10.40 47.86
N PRO A 210 -33.13 10.66 46.74
CA PRO A 210 -34.54 11.00 46.95
C PRO A 210 -35.52 10.41 45.92
N LEU A 211 -36.72 10.14 46.43
CA LEU A 211 -37.98 9.91 45.72
C LEU A 211 -38.78 11.22 45.74
N GLY A 212 -39.57 11.48 44.70
CA GLY A 212 -40.53 12.60 44.70
C GLY A 212 -41.43 12.61 43.46
N THR A 213 -42.58 11.98 43.61
CA THR A 213 -43.75 11.85 42.71
C THR A 213 -44.52 13.17 42.53
N SER A 214 -45.13 13.42 41.36
CA SER A 214 -46.56 13.84 41.22
C SER A 214 -46.96 14.20 39.78
N ASN A 215 -48.01 13.54 39.30
CA ASN A 215 -48.96 13.99 38.26
C ASN A 215 -50.02 14.90 38.92
N PRO A 216 -50.78 15.76 38.19
CA PRO A 216 -52.05 15.32 37.60
C PRO A 216 -52.53 16.03 36.30
N THR A 217 -53.25 15.25 35.49
CA THR A 217 -54.61 15.46 34.94
C THR A 217 -55.02 16.83 34.38
N GLY A 218 -55.43 16.81 33.10
CA GLY A 218 -56.38 17.74 32.48
C GLY A 218 -56.99 17.10 31.22
N ALA A 219 -58.29 16.86 31.25
CA ALA A 219 -59.10 16.23 30.20
C ALA A 219 -60.26 17.17 29.79
N VAL A 220 -61.09 16.73 28.82
CA VAL A 220 -62.51 17.14 28.55
C VAL A 220 -62.65 18.35 27.57
N THR A 221 -63.40 18.36 26.44
CA THR A 221 -64.45 17.49 25.83
C THR A 221 -64.85 17.91 24.38
N GLU A 222 -65.49 16.97 23.65
CA GLU A 222 -66.69 17.06 22.75
C GLU A 222 -66.75 18.02 21.52
N SER A 223 -67.47 17.80 20.41
CA SER A 223 -68.59 16.90 19.99
C SER A 223 -68.78 17.03 18.44
N HIS A 224 -68.81 15.94 17.65
CA HIS A 224 -69.96 15.30 16.95
C HIS A 224 -70.34 15.79 15.50
N PRO A 225 -71.09 15.00 14.68
CA PRO A 225 -70.85 14.70 13.24
C PRO A 225 -72.07 15.13 12.36
N PRO A 226 -72.52 14.46 11.25
CA PRO A 226 -71.91 13.53 10.27
C PRO A 226 -72.13 13.96 8.78
N ASP A 227 -71.54 13.26 7.81
CA ASP A 227 -72.28 12.76 6.64
C ASP A 227 -71.48 11.76 5.80
N ALA A 228 -72.22 10.79 5.27
CA ALA A 228 -71.77 9.58 4.62
C ALA A 228 -71.57 9.75 3.11
N VAL A 229 -70.55 9.11 2.53
CA VAL A 229 -70.63 8.53 1.18
C VAL A 229 -69.78 7.26 1.10
N THR A 230 -70.48 6.17 0.80
CA THR A 230 -70.03 4.84 0.40
C THR A 230 -69.16 4.90 -0.86
N SER A 231 -67.96 4.31 -0.85
CA SER A 231 -67.30 3.88 -2.09
C SER A 231 -66.49 2.60 -1.84
N THR A 232 -67.06 1.50 -2.31
CA THR A 232 -66.52 0.15 -2.33
C THR A 232 -65.32 0.08 -3.29
N ILE A 233 -64.12 -0.17 -2.77
CA ILE A 233 -62.93 -0.52 -3.57
C ILE A 233 -62.55 -1.97 -3.20
N PRO A 234 -62.39 -2.88 -4.20
CA PRO A 234 -62.05 -4.27 -3.95
C PRO A 234 -60.60 -4.46 -3.46
N PRO A 235 -60.31 -5.51 -2.68
CA PRO A 235 -58.98 -5.76 -2.14
C PRO A 235 -57.99 -6.24 -3.22
N PRO A 236 -56.70 -5.87 -3.13
CA PRO A 236 -55.67 -6.41 -4.00
C PRO A 236 -55.34 -7.87 -3.63
N PRO A 237 -54.89 -8.70 -4.61
CA PRO A 237 -54.54 -10.10 -4.36
C PRO A 237 -53.27 -10.25 -3.51
N PRO A 238 -53.09 -11.39 -2.82
CA PRO A 238 -51.97 -11.61 -1.91
C PRO A 238 -50.64 -11.70 -2.64
N SER A 239 -49.69 -10.85 -2.25
CA SER A 239 -48.31 -10.88 -2.73
C SER A 239 -47.60 -12.13 -2.19
N GLU A 240 -47.21 -13.03 -3.09
CA GLU A 240 -46.35 -14.15 -2.77
C GLU A 240 -44.97 -13.67 -2.30
N ARG A 241 -44.60 -14.16 -1.11
CA ARG A 241 -43.36 -13.88 -0.42
C ARG A 241 -42.29 -14.85 -0.92
N ALA A 242 -41.59 -14.48 -1.99
CA ALA A 242 -40.39 -15.19 -2.43
C ALA A 242 -39.13 -14.48 -1.88
N THR A 243 -38.62 -14.97 -0.76
CA THR A 243 -37.28 -14.68 -0.26
C THR A 243 -36.25 -15.32 -1.19
N LYS A 244 -35.58 -14.52 -2.03
CA LYS A 244 -34.30 -14.93 -2.65
C LYS A 244 -33.16 -14.07 -2.14
N LYS A 245 -32.22 -14.78 -1.53
CA LYS A 245 -30.95 -14.36 -0.94
C LYS A 245 -30.21 -13.36 -1.84
N ILE A 246 -29.94 -12.17 -1.32
CA ILE A 246 -28.88 -11.30 -1.81
C ILE A 246 -27.57 -11.89 -1.27
N LYS A 247 -26.74 -12.44 -2.16
CA LYS A 247 -25.35 -12.76 -1.86
C LYS A 247 -24.58 -11.43 -1.82
N ALA A 248 -24.16 -11.03 -0.64
CA ALA A 248 -23.10 -10.06 -0.45
C ALA A 248 -21.77 -10.82 -0.49
N SER A 249 -21.07 -10.75 -1.60
CA SER A 249 -19.66 -11.16 -1.70
C SER A 249 -19.05 -10.42 -2.86
N GLU A 250 -18.19 -9.45 -2.55
CA GLU A 250 -16.97 -9.07 -3.29
C GLU A 250 -16.59 -7.63 -2.90
N CYS A 251 -15.64 -7.49 -1.98
CA CYS A 251 -14.90 -6.25 -1.77
C CYS A 251 -13.43 -6.55 -2.09
N PRO A 252 -12.85 -5.95 -3.16
CA PRO A 252 -11.44 -6.05 -3.48
C PRO A 252 -10.73 -4.76 -3.09
N TRP A 253 -9.73 -4.79 -2.20
CA TRP A 253 -8.71 -3.74 -2.21
C TRP A 253 -7.43 -4.15 -1.49
N PHE A 254 -6.34 -3.86 -2.19
CA PHE A 254 -4.93 -3.97 -1.85
C PHE A 254 -4.31 -2.59 -2.16
N LEU A 255 -3.40 -2.08 -1.30
CA LEU A 255 -2.24 -1.17 -1.57
C LEU A 255 -2.05 0.17 -0.79
N PRO A 256 -0.77 0.67 -0.63
CA PRO A 256 -0.24 1.38 0.57
C PRO A 256 0.25 2.84 0.61
N SER A 257 0.47 3.25 1.88
CA SER A 257 1.61 3.97 2.55
C SER A 257 2.21 5.27 1.99
N LEU A 258 2.23 6.33 2.80
CA LEU A 258 3.07 7.52 2.63
C LEU A 258 3.70 7.94 3.98
N HIS A 259 5.03 7.90 4.07
CA HIS A 259 5.79 8.41 5.21
C HIS A 259 5.80 9.94 5.25
N ARG A 260 5.48 10.49 6.41
CA ARG A 260 5.44 11.93 6.71
C ARG A 260 6.68 12.34 7.49
N ARG A 261 7.55 13.18 6.93
CA ARG A 261 8.57 13.92 7.72
C ARG A 261 8.31 15.43 7.68
N LYS A 262 8.49 16.03 8.86
CA LYS A 262 8.36 17.45 9.21
C LYS A 262 9.51 18.26 8.60
N THR A 263 9.21 19.45 8.06
CA THR A 263 10.21 20.48 7.77
C THR A 263 9.75 21.87 8.25
N THR A 264 10.72 22.60 8.79
CA THR A 264 10.71 23.95 9.36
C THR A 264 10.76 25.05 8.28
N PRO A 265 10.41 26.31 8.58
CA PRO A 265 10.19 27.36 7.57
C PRO A 265 11.36 28.36 7.40
N GLY A 266 11.47 28.93 6.20
CA GLY A 266 12.28 30.12 5.85
C GLY A 266 12.91 29.97 4.44
N GLY A 267 12.93 30.94 3.52
CA GLY A 267 12.58 32.36 3.50
C GLY A 267 12.63 32.87 2.05
N PHE A 268 12.28 34.14 1.84
CA PHE A 268 11.86 34.80 0.59
C PHE A 268 12.98 35.22 -0.41
N SER A 269 12.69 35.08 -1.73
CA SER A 269 12.84 36.05 -2.88
C SER A 269 14.22 36.64 -3.32
N PRO A 270 14.39 37.31 -4.50
CA PRO A 270 13.64 37.37 -5.78
C PRO A 270 14.48 37.37 -7.12
N THR A 271 13.75 37.20 -8.25
CA THR A 271 13.89 37.66 -9.68
C THR A 271 15.20 38.11 -10.36
N THR A 272 15.37 37.68 -11.64
CA THR A 272 15.58 38.51 -12.89
C THR A 272 15.74 37.57 -14.11
N SER A 273 14.89 37.62 -15.15
CA SER A 273 14.94 38.46 -16.38
C SER A 273 16.07 38.14 -17.39
N SER A 274 15.75 37.49 -18.52
CA SER A 274 15.90 38.02 -19.91
C SER A 274 15.92 36.91 -20.99
N ARG A 275 15.16 37.12 -22.08
CA ARG A 275 15.15 36.31 -23.32
C ARG A 275 16.31 36.73 -24.24
N PRO A 276 16.78 35.86 -25.17
CA PRO A 276 16.47 36.16 -26.58
C PRO A 276 16.25 34.96 -27.55
N ARG A 277 15.49 35.34 -28.58
CA ARG A 277 15.18 34.87 -29.95
C ARG A 277 15.93 33.69 -30.62
N LYS A 278 15.12 32.94 -31.39
CA LYS A 278 15.40 31.87 -32.38
C LYS A 278 16.32 32.28 -33.53
N PRO A 279 16.89 31.28 -34.23
CA PRO A 279 16.80 31.28 -35.69
C PRO A 279 16.21 29.99 -36.28
N ILE A 280 15.54 30.21 -37.40
CA ILE A 280 14.87 29.28 -38.31
C ILE A 280 15.92 28.58 -39.16
N LEU A 281 15.93 27.24 -39.20
CA LEU A 281 16.56 26.49 -40.29
C LEU A 281 15.70 25.30 -40.68
N ARG A 282 15.24 25.36 -41.94
CA ARG A 282 14.61 24.27 -42.69
C ARG A 282 15.69 23.26 -43.07
N SER A 283 15.44 21.97 -42.86
CA SER A 283 16.12 20.91 -43.64
C SER A 283 15.13 19.81 -44.00
N ARG A 284 14.95 19.62 -45.31
CA ARG A 284 14.42 18.42 -45.95
C ARG A 284 15.50 17.34 -45.93
N SER A 285 15.15 16.10 -45.62
CA SER A 285 15.60 14.92 -46.38
C SER A 285 14.95 13.66 -45.82
N ALA A 286 14.33 12.92 -46.73
CA ALA A 286 13.84 11.57 -46.54
C ALA A 286 15.03 10.61 -46.31
N ASP A 287 14.99 9.86 -45.22
CA ASP A 287 15.61 8.54 -45.11
C ASP A 287 15.06 7.87 -43.84
N ASP A 288 14.22 6.84 -44.06
CA ASP A 288 13.45 6.13 -43.05
C ASP A 288 14.33 5.03 -42.42
N ARG A 289 15.26 5.44 -41.55
CA ARG A 289 15.94 4.54 -40.62
C ARG A 289 15.32 4.71 -39.23
N PRO A 290 15.08 3.63 -38.47
CA PRO A 290 14.59 3.74 -37.10
C PRO A 290 15.65 4.48 -36.26
N SER A 291 15.41 5.77 -36.07
CA SER A 291 16.24 6.63 -35.22
C SER A 291 16.13 6.10 -33.80
N LYS A 292 17.19 5.48 -33.28
CA LYS A 292 17.36 5.26 -31.85
C LYS A 292 17.27 6.64 -31.20
N SER A 293 16.13 6.95 -30.58
CA SER A 293 15.93 8.24 -29.92
C SER A 293 16.90 8.30 -28.74
N VAL A 294 18.01 8.99 -28.92
CA VAL A 294 18.89 9.33 -27.82
C VAL A 294 18.10 10.29 -26.95
N SER A 295 17.66 9.82 -25.78
CA SER A 295 17.08 10.67 -24.75
C SER A 295 18.16 11.64 -24.30
N PHE A 296 18.15 12.84 -24.87
CA PHE A 296 19.01 13.92 -24.41
C PHE A 296 18.54 14.29 -23.01
N LYS A 297 19.36 13.98 -22.00
CA LYS A 297 19.18 14.54 -20.65
C LYS A 297 19.06 16.04 -20.81
N ASN A 298 17.96 16.61 -20.34
CA ASN A 298 17.70 18.04 -20.46
C ASN A 298 18.67 18.79 -19.54
N ILE A 299 19.75 19.29 -20.12
CA ILE A 299 20.70 20.17 -19.44
C ILE A 299 20.06 21.55 -19.41
N GLY A 300 19.80 22.07 -18.21
CA GLY A 300 19.33 23.43 -18.01
C GLY A 300 20.39 24.45 -18.39
N ASP A 301 19.98 25.72 -18.45
CA ASP A 301 20.87 26.84 -18.82
C ASP A 301 22.09 26.98 -17.88
N ASP A 302 22.03 26.36 -16.69
CA ASP A 302 23.09 26.31 -15.68
C ASP A 302 24.02 25.08 -15.81
N GLY A 303 23.85 24.26 -16.86
CA GLY A 303 24.60 23.03 -17.05
C GLY A 303 24.15 21.87 -16.15
N LYS A 304 23.14 22.07 -15.28
CA LYS A 304 22.60 20.98 -14.45
C LYS A 304 21.49 20.26 -15.17
N VAL A 305 21.42 18.95 -15.00
CA VAL A 305 20.31 18.16 -15.54
C VAL A 305 19.04 18.56 -14.79
N VAL A 306 18.15 19.28 -15.47
CA VAL A 306 16.83 19.62 -14.95
C VAL A 306 15.94 18.43 -15.24
N GLU A 307 15.72 17.61 -14.22
CA GLU A 307 14.72 16.55 -14.28
C GLU A 307 13.33 17.19 -14.34
N TRP A 308 12.61 16.93 -15.43
CA TRP A 308 11.20 17.27 -15.57
C TRP A 308 10.47 16.08 -16.16
N GLU A 309 9.20 15.96 -15.80
CA GLU A 309 8.31 14.92 -16.30
C GLU A 309 6.94 15.56 -16.58
N GLU A 310 6.20 15.00 -17.53
CA GLU A 310 4.87 15.48 -17.90
C GLU A 310 3.80 14.55 -17.35
N PHE A 311 2.75 15.17 -16.81
CA PHE A 311 1.61 14.50 -16.20
C PHE A 311 0.31 15.05 -16.75
N VAL A 312 -0.77 14.33 -16.51
CA VAL A 312 -2.11 14.76 -16.85
C VAL A 312 -3.04 14.56 -15.66
N LEU A 313 -3.81 15.60 -15.32
CA LEU A 313 -4.97 15.48 -14.44
C LEU A 313 -6.19 15.21 -15.33
N VAL A 314 -6.79 14.05 -15.16
CA VAL A 314 -7.92 13.59 -15.96
C VAL A 314 -9.21 13.85 -15.20
N ASN A 315 -10.30 14.02 -15.95
CA ASN A 315 -11.67 14.02 -15.42
C ASN A 315 -12.04 15.22 -14.53
N LEU A 316 -11.39 16.38 -14.73
CA LEU A 316 -11.74 17.61 -14.00
C LEU A 316 -12.97 18.29 -14.63
N GLU A 317 -14.03 18.45 -13.85
CA GLU A 317 -15.29 19.05 -14.28
C GLU A 317 -15.28 20.57 -14.08
N THR A 318 -15.50 21.34 -15.14
CA THR A 318 -15.54 22.81 -15.08
C THR A 318 -16.17 23.43 -16.32
N THR A 319 -16.83 24.57 -16.16
CA THR A 319 -17.35 25.36 -17.29
C THR A 319 -16.28 26.28 -17.90
N HIS A 320 -15.25 26.63 -17.14
CA HIS A 320 -14.23 27.61 -17.51
C HIS A 320 -12.82 27.08 -17.24
N PRO A 321 -12.29 26.20 -18.12
CA PRO A 321 -11.05 25.48 -17.84
C PRO A 321 -9.81 26.37 -17.64
N HIS A 322 -9.79 27.56 -18.25
CA HIS A 322 -8.71 28.53 -18.08
C HIS A 322 -8.74 29.30 -16.74
N LEU A 323 -9.85 29.24 -15.99
CA LEU A 323 -10.01 29.93 -14.69
C LEU A 323 -10.15 28.94 -13.53
N ASN A 324 -9.95 27.64 -13.77
CA ASN A 324 -10.23 26.62 -12.77
C ASN A 324 -9.19 26.63 -11.64
N LYS A 325 -9.62 27.04 -10.44
CA LYS A 325 -8.82 27.02 -9.19
C LYS A 325 -8.71 25.65 -8.53
N GLU A 326 -9.57 24.69 -8.90
CA GLU A 326 -9.50 23.32 -8.38
C GLU A 326 -8.23 22.63 -8.84
N PHE A 327 -7.79 22.84 -10.09
CA PHE A 327 -6.50 22.33 -10.57
C PHE A 327 -5.35 22.78 -9.67
N GLU A 328 -5.28 24.08 -9.34
CA GLU A 328 -4.26 24.64 -8.44
C GLU A 328 -4.38 24.07 -7.02
N THR A 329 -5.61 23.78 -6.59
CA THR A 329 -5.88 23.16 -5.28
C THR A 329 -5.33 21.74 -5.22
N TYR A 330 -5.56 20.92 -6.25
CA TYR A 330 -4.99 19.58 -6.35
C TYR A 330 -3.46 19.61 -6.38
N MET A 331 -2.85 20.53 -7.15
CA MET A 331 -1.41 20.75 -7.15
C MET A 331 -0.87 21.14 -5.77
N GLY A 332 -1.58 22.04 -5.07
CA GLY A 332 -1.26 22.47 -3.72
C GLY A 332 -1.34 21.35 -2.68
N MET A 333 -2.32 20.44 -2.80
CA MET A 333 -2.46 19.27 -1.93
C MET A 333 -1.27 18.31 -2.03
N ILE A 334 -0.74 18.11 -3.24
CA ILE A 334 0.45 17.27 -3.48
C ILE A 334 1.74 18.02 -3.06
N GLY A 335 1.69 19.35 -2.97
CA GLY A 335 2.85 20.20 -2.70
C GLY A 335 3.78 20.29 -3.91
N VAL A 336 3.21 20.27 -5.12
CA VAL A 336 3.93 20.34 -6.39
C VAL A 336 3.45 21.56 -7.17
N LYS A 337 4.38 22.26 -7.84
CA LYS A 337 4.05 23.36 -8.73
C LYS A 337 4.02 22.87 -10.18
N ALA A 338 2.87 23.02 -10.83
CA ALA A 338 2.72 22.74 -12.25
C ALA A 338 3.25 23.89 -13.11
N GLU A 339 3.92 23.55 -14.21
CA GLU A 339 4.34 24.46 -15.26
C GLU A 339 3.72 24.08 -16.61
N ARG A 340 3.63 25.04 -17.54
CA ARG A 340 3.13 24.83 -18.91
C ARG A 340 1.79 24.09 -18.96
N VAL A 341 0.84 24.54 -18.12
CA VAL A 341 -0.49 23.94 -18.04
C VAL A 341 -1.24 24.21 -19.34
N THR A 342 -1.66 23.14 -20.00
CA THR A 342 -2.57 23.16 -21.15
C THR A 342 -3.73 22.22 -20.87
N TYR A 343 -4.89 22.45 -21.48
CA TYR A 343 -6.04 21.58 -21.27
C TYR A 343 -6.71 21.21 -22.58
N GLU A 344 -7.32 20.03 -22.60
CA GLU A 344 -8.14 19.54 -23.70
C GLU A 344 -9.47 18.99 -23.20
N ALA A 345 -10.52 19.14 -24.02
CA ALA A 345 -11.78 18.47 -23.76
C ALA A 345 -11.59 16.95 -23.84
N MET A 346 -12.12 16.24 -22.84
CA MET A 346 -11.98 14.79 -22.75
C MET A 346 -12.68 14.09 -23.93
N PRO A 347 -12.14 12.99 -24.48
CA PRO A 347 -12.75 12.26 -25.60
C PRO A 347 -14.01 11.46 -25.22
N MET A 348 -14.72 11.83 -24.16
CA MET A 348 -15.91 11.18 -23.61
C MET A 348 -17.15 12.05 -23.80
N LYS A 349 -18.35 11.46 -23.84
CA LYS A 349 -19.62 12.18 -24.04
C LYS A 349 -19.97 13.19 -22.95
N ASN A 350 -19.30 13.13 -21.81
CA ASN A 350 -19.58 13.97 -20.66
C ASN A 350 -19.13 15.40 -20.94
N PRO A 351 -20.06 16.37 -21.03
CA PRO A 351 -19.70 17.76 -21.28
C PRO A 351 -18.92 18.32 -20.08
N ASN A 352 -18.21 19.42 -20.31
CA ASN A 352 -17.52 20.17 -19.27
C ASN A 352 -16.44 19.40 -18.50
N ARG A 353 -15.95 18.27 -19.01
CA ARG A 353 -14.84 17.53 -18.40
C ARG A 353 -13.58 17.60 -19.25
N PHE A 354 -12.46 17.85 -18.59
CA PHE A 354 -11.20 18.21 -19.24
C PHE A 354 -10.03 17.35 -18.74
N MET A 355 -9.02 17.24 -19.58
CA MET A 355 -7.70 16.71 -19.27
C MET A 355 -6.72 17.88 -19.20
N TYR A 356 -6.05 18.08 -18.06
CA TYR A 356 -5.05 19.12 -17.86
C TYR A 356 -3.67 18.51 -17.94
N TYR A 357 -2.95 18.83 -19.01
CA TYR A 357 -1.56 18.47 -19.24
C TYR A 357 -0.67 19.51 -18.58
N PHE A 358 0.33 19.05 -17.85
CA PHE A 358 1.27 19.95 -17.19
C PHE A 358 2.63 19.28 -17.01
N ARG A 359 3.65 20.13 -16.84
CA ARG A 359 5.02 19.73 -16.57
C ARG A 359 5.36 19.97 -15.12
N VAL A 360 6.03 19.01 -14.50
CA VAL A 360 6.62 19.18 -13.16
C VAL A 360 8.12 19.28 -13.33
N VAL A 361 8.72 20.30 -12.72
CA VAL A 361 10.15 20.57 -12.80
C VAL A 361 10.80 20.36 -11.43
N GLY A 362 11.94 19.68 -11.42
CA GLY A 362 12.74 19.42 -10.23
C GLY A 362 12.57 17.99 -9.73
N LYS A 363 13.70 17.34 -9.44
CA LYS A 363 13.79 15.93 -9.01
C LYS A 363 12.85 15.57 -7.86
N GLU A 364 12.80 16.40 -6.82
CA GLU A 364 11.95 16.12 -5.65
C GLU A 364 10.46 16.22 -6.00
N ALA A 365 10.07 17.22 -6.80
CA ALA A 365 8.68 17.40 -7.21
C ALA A 365 8.22 16.30 -8.17
N VAL A 366 9.09 15.91 -9.13
CA VAL A 366 8.84 14.77 -10.02
C VAL A 366 8.71 13.49 -9.22
N LEU A 367 9.59 13.24 -8.24
CA LEU A 367 9.51 12.06 -7.41
C LEU A 367 8.20 12.02 -6.60
N LYS A 368 7.79 13.15 -6.00
CA LYS A 368 6.50 13.26 -5.30
C LYS A 368 5.33 12.93 -6.22
N MET A 369 5.31 13.51 -7.41
CA MET A 369 4.25 13.27 -8.39
C MET A 369 4.25 11.82 -8.89
N MET A 370 5.42 11.23 -9.18
CA MET A 370 5.53 9.83 -9.58
C MET A 370 5.08 8.88 -8.46
N THR A 371 5.45 9.16 -7.21
CA THR A 371 4.95 8.39 -6.07
C THR A 371 3.44 8.53 -5.92
N PHE A 372 2.89 9.72 -6.16
CA PHE A 372 1.44 9.95 -6.16
C PHE A 372 0.74 9.15 -7.26
N VAL A 373 1.20 9.27 -8.50
CA VAL A 373 0.63 8.56 -9.67
C VAL A 373 0.78 7.04 -9.54
N LYS A 374 1.92 6.53 -9.08
CA LYS A 374 2.14 5.08 -8.90
C LYS A 374 1.21 4.43 -7.88
N LYS A 375 0.63 5.22 -6.97
CA LYS A 375 -0.38 4.71 -6.02
C LYS A 375 -1.72 4.46 -6.69
N GLU A 376 -2.00 5.14 -7.79
CA GLU A 376 -3.23 4.99 -8.55
C GLU A 376 -2.98 3.96 -9.65
N THR A 377 -3.68 2.83 -9.58
CA THR A 377 -3.74 1.87 -10.69
C THR A 377 -4.56 2.51 -11.81
N TRP A 378 -3.93 2.72 -12.96
CA TRP A 378 -4.60 3.39 -14.08
C TRP A 378 -5.81 2.58 -14.55
N SER A 379 -5.78 1.25 -14.45
CA SER A 379 -6.89 0.38 -14.86
C SER A 379 -8.14 0.50 -13.99
N GLU A 380 -8.01 0.96 -12.74
CA GLU A 380 -9.17 1.25 -11.89
C GLU A 380 -9.84 2.58 -12.27
N HIS A 381 -9.03 3.58 -12.64
CA HIS A 381 -9.50 4.95 -12.90
C HIS A 381 -9.88 5.19 -14.37
N VAL A 382 -9.23 4.51 -15.32
CA VAL A 382 -9.49 4.64 -16.77
C VAL A 382 -10.64 3.72 -17.21
N ASN A 383 -11.72 3.68 -16.44
CA ASN A 383 -12.95 2.96 -16.75
C ASN A 383 -14.03 3.95 -17.20
N CYS A 384 -14.79 3.63 -18.26
CA CYS A 384 -15.90 4.46 -18.73
C CYS A 384 -16.94 4.81 -17.64
N ASP A 385 -17.22 3.88 -16.73
CA ASP A 385 -18.17 4.08 -15.63
C ASP A 385 -17.58 5.07 -14.61
N PHE A 386 -16.30 4.88 -14.25
CA PHE A 386 -15.57 5.80 -13.37
C PHE A 386 -15.43 7.19 -14.00
N LEU A 387 -15.09 7.31 -15.27
CA LEU A 387 -14.98 8.59 -15.96
C LEU A 387 -16.31 9.36 -16.07
N SER A 388 -17.43 8.68 -15.85
CA SER A 388 -18.76 9.30 -15.89
C SER A 388 -19.21 9.88 -14.56
N GLN A 389 -18.69 9.38 -13.45
CA GLN A 389 -19.17 9.75 -12.10
C GLN A 389 -18.04 10.05 -11.11
N GLY A 390 -16.85 9.57 -11.42
CA GLY A 390 -15.67 9.59 -10.57
C GLY A 390 -15.02 10.96 -10.47
N GLN A 391 -14.10 11.03 -9.52
CA GLN A 391 -13.31 12.21 -9.21
C GLN A 391 -12.15 12.39 -10.20
N PRO A 392 -11.54 13.58 -10.25
CA PRO A 392 -10.30 13.81 -10.96
C PRO A 392 -9.17 12.94 -10.41
N PHE A 393 -8.28 12.48 -11.28
CA PHE A 393 -7.16 11.60 -10.91
C PHE A 393 -5.93 11.88 -11.79
N PHE A 394 -4.75 11.44 -11.36
CA PHE A 394 -3.50 11.76 -12.01
C PHE A 394 -2.94 10.59 -12.80
N LEU A 395 -2.44 10.88 -14.00
CA LEU A 395 -1.69 9.92 -14.80
C LEU A 395 -0.38 10.53 -15.29
N LYS A 396 0.53 9.66 -15.73
CA LYS A 396 1.60 10.06 -16.64
C LYS A 396 0.98 10.68 -17.89
N SER A 397 1.65 11.67 -18.48
CA SER A 397 1.12 12.35 -19.66
C SER A 397 0.97 11.38 -20.83
N TYR A 398 -0.28 11.11 -21.21
CA TYR A 398 -0.65 10.35 -22.39
C TYR A 398 -1.40 11.26 -23.36
N SER A 399 -1.03 11.21 -24.64
CA SER A 399 -1.75 11.94 -25.67
C SER A 399 -3.22 11.50 -25.73
N THR A 400 -4.10 12.34 -26.27
CA THR A 400 -5.54 12.01 -26.30
C THR A 400 -5.84 10.72 -27.06
N ASP A 401 -5.06 10.39 -28.10
CA ASP A 401 -5.15 9.10 -28.79
C ASP A 401 -4.69 7.93 -27.92
N GLN A 402 -3.58 8.06 -27.19
CA GLN A 402 -3.16 7.06 -26.21
C GLN A 402 -4.18 6.87 -25.09
N PHE A 403 -4.82 7.95 -24.62
CA PHE A 403 -5.89 7.86 -23.63
C PHE A 403 -7.10 7.08 -24.15
N VAL A 404 -7.48 7.27 -25.42
CA VAL A 404 -8.52 6.44 -26.04
C VAL A 404 -8.09 4.98 -26.15
N GLU A 405 -6.83 4.68 -26.49
CA GLU A 405 -6.29 3.31 -26.44
C GLU A 405 -6.38 2.71 -25.03
N LEU A 406 -6.03 3.47 -23.99
CA LEU A 406 -6.11 3.04 -22.58
C LEU A 406 -7.53 2.63 -22.17
N LEU A 407 -8.58 3.27 -22.68
CA LEU A 407 -9.96 2.85 -22.39
C LEU A 407 -10.26 1.42 -22.85
N PHE A 408 -9.74 1.03 -24.01
CA PHE A 408 -9.89 -0.34 -24.51
C PHE A 408 -9.00 -1.31 -23.74
N LEU A 409 -7.74 -0.93 -23.48
CA LEU A 409 -6.82 -1.74 -22.69
C LEU A 409 -7.38 -2.00 -21.29
N GLN A 410 -7.97 -1.00 -20.63
CA GLN A 410 -8.60 -1.14 -19.33
C GLN A 410 -9.69 -2.21 -19.35
N ALA A 411 -10.58 -2.20 -20.35
CA ALA A 411 -11.64 -3.19 -20.42
C ALA A 411 -11.12 -4.62 -20.62
N ARG A 412 -10.00 -4.78 -21.33
CA ARG A 412 -9.29 -6.06 -21.44
C ARG A 412 -8.66 -6.48 -20.12
N VAL A 413 -8.02 -5.57 -19.39
CA VAL A 413 -7.46 -5.83 -18.06
C VAL A 413 -8.56 -6.29 -17.10
N ALA A 414 -9.70 -5.59 -17.08
CA ALA A 414 -10.85 -5.95 -16.26
C ALA A 414 -11.39 -7.35 -16.57
N GLU A 415 -11.45 -7.74 -17.85
CA GLU A 415 -11.88 -9.08 -18.25
C GLU A 415 -10.88 -10.17 -17.84
N LYS A 416 -9.57 -9.94 -18.08
CA LYS A 416 -8.52 -10.88 -17.66
C LYS A 416 -8.48 -11.04 -16.15
N TYR A 417 -8.69 -9.95 -15.41
CA TYR A 417 -8.80 -9.96 -13.96
C TYR A 417 -10.01 -10.77 -13.48
N ALA A 418 -11.17 -10.60 -14.10
CA ALA A 418 -12.36 -11.38 -13.78
C ALA A 418 -12.15 -12.88 -14.02
N GLN A 419 -11.32 -13.25 -14.99
CA GLN A 419 -10.96 -14.65 -15.26
C GLN A 419 -9.88 -15.18 -14.30
N ASN A 420 -8.90 -14.35 -13.95
CA ASN A 420 -7.80 -14.70 -13.06
C ASN A 420 -7.35 -13.50 -12.22
N PRO A 421 -7.85 -13.36 -10.98
CA PRO A 421 -7.52 -12.23 -10.11
C PRO A 421 -6.03 -12.09 -9.77
N ILE A 422 -5.27 -13.18 -9.85
CA ILE A 422 -3.85 -13.21 -9.49
C ILE A 422 -3.01 -12.40 -10.49
N LEU A 423 -3.49 -12.23 -11.74
CA LEU A 423 -2.72 -11.55 -12.79
C LEU A 423 -2.79 -10.02 -12.74
N HIS A 424 -3.54 -9.41 -11.80
CA HIS A 424 -3.76 -7.95 -11.78
C HIS A 424 -2.47 -7.13 -11.78
N PRO A 425 -1.49 -7.36 -10.88
CA PRO A 425 -0.32 -6.49 -10.78
C PRO A 425 0.65 -6.66 -11.96
N LEU A 426 0.65 -7.85 -12.58
CA LEU A 426 1.58 -8.20 -13.67
C LEU A 426 1.15 -7.60 -15.01
N ILE A 427 -0.14 -7.28 -15.18
CA ILE A 427 -0.68 -6.76 -16.43
C ILE A 427 -0.76 -5.22 -16.41
N ASP A 428 -0.66 -4.57 -15.25
CA ASP A 428 -1.05 -3.16 -15.09
C ASP A 428 0.00 -2.11 -15.52
N ASP A 429 0.99 -2.45 -16.37
CA ASP A 429 1.91 -1.44 -16.92
C ASP A 429 1.32 -0.82 -18.22
N ALA A 430 0.79 0.40 -18.09
CA ALA A 430 0.22 1.17 -19.19
C ALA A 430 1.21 1.45 -20.32
N ASP A 431 2.48 1.74 -20.02
CA ASP A 431 3.49 2.10 -21.01
C ASP A 431 3.84 0.88 -21.89
N ILE A 432 4.00 -0.29 -21.25
CA ILE A 432 4.21 -1.55 -21.97
C ILE A 432 2.99 -1.86 -22.84
N GLN A 433 1.78 -1.76 -22.29
CA GLN A 433 0.58 -2.09 -23.04
C GLN A 433 0.30 -1.16 -24.23
N LEU A 434 0.59 0.13 -24.11
CA LEU A 434 0.44 1.09 -25.20
C LEU A 434 1.49 0.91 -26.30
N SER A 435 2.68 0.40 -25.95
CA SER A 435 3.77 0.15 -26.90
C SER A 435 3.49 -1.04 -27.81
N ASP A 436 2.84 -2.10 -27.31
CA ASP A 436 2.51 -3.29 -28.08
C ASP A 436 1.07 -3.25 -28.61
N LYS A 437 0.95 -3.09 -29.94
CA LYS A 437 -0.34 -3.02 -30.64
C LYS A 437 -1.11 -4.34 -30.68
N ASN A 438 -0.52 -5.45 -30.26
CA ASN A 438 -1.26 -6.70 -30.08
C ASN A 438 -2.26 -6.59 -28.93
N TYR A 439 -1.93 -5.86 -27.87
CA TYR A 439 -2.83 -5.70 -26.73
C TYR A 439 -4.10 -4.93 -27.06
N ILE A 440 -3.98 -3.86 -27.84
CA ILE A 440 -5.16 -3.14 -28.32
C ILE A 440 -5.97 -3.98 -29.31
N ARG A 441 -5.31 -4.79 -30.16
CA ARG A 441 -5.99 -5.71 -31.09
C ARG A 441 -6.83 -6.74 -30.33
N GLU A 442 -6.27 -7.34 -29.27
CA GLU A 442 -7.01 -8.25 -28.38
C GLU A 442 -8.19 -7.53 -27.70
N ALA A 443 -7.96 -6.35 -27.14
CA ALA A 443 -8.99 -5.59 -26.43
C ALA A 443 -10.20 -5.26 -27.31
N VAL A 444 -9.96 -4.96 -28.59
CA VAL A 444 -11.00 -4.64 -29.57
C VAL A 444 -11.76 -5.89 -30.03
N GLY A 445 -11.12 -7.06 -29.95
CA GLY A 445 -11.77 -8.35 -30.22
C GLY A 445 -12.94 -8.65 -29.27
N VAL A 446 -12.94 -8.04 -28.09
CA VAL A 446 -14.00 -8.18 -27.08
C VAL A 446 -15.21 -7.31 -27.44
N ARG A 447 -16.16 -7.90 -28.20
CA ARG A 447 -17.32 -7.18 -28.77
C ARG A 447 -18.14 -6.39 -27.74
N GLY A 448 -18.30 -6.91 -26.53
CA GLY A 448 -19.06 -6.25 -25.46
C GLY A 448 -18.39 -4.95 -24.99
N SER A 449 -17.12 -5.06 -24.60
CA SER A 449 -16.28 -3.93 -24.19
C SER A 449 -16.15 -2.88 -25.30
N TYR A 450 -15.92 -3.31 -26.54
CA TYR A 450 -15.83 -2.41 -27.69
C TYR A 450 -17.08 -1.55 -27.84
N ARG A 451 -18.28 -2.17 -27.84
CA ARG A 451 -19.54 -1.45 -27.97
C ARG A 451 -19.77 -0.48 -26.81
N LYS A 452 -19.46 -0.91 -25.59
CA LYS A 452 -19.60 -0.08 -24.39
C LYS A 452 -18.74 1.19 -24.49
N ILE A 453 -17.46 1.04 -24.82
CA ILE A 453 -16.53 2.17 -24.94
C ILE A 453 -16.95 3.10 -26.07
N MET A 454 -17.23 2.56 -27.26
CA MET A 454 -17.67 3.36 -28.41
C MET A 454 -18.96 4.13 -28.17
N ALA A 455 -19.86 3.59 -27.33
CA ALA A 455 -21.07 4.27 -26.90
C ALA A 455 -20.80 5.44 -25.94
N GLN A 456 -19.67 5.44 -25.22
CA GLN A 456 -19.30 6.49 -24.26
C GLN A 456 -18.37 7.56 -24.82
N LEU A 457 -17.69 7.28 -25.94
CA LEU A 457 -16.85 8.26 -26.62
C LEU A 457 -17.66 9.41 -27.23
N SER A 458 -17.11 10.62 -27.16
CA SER A 458 -17.63 11.80 -27.85
C SER A 458 -17.43 11.72 -29.37
N THR A 459 -17.93 12.70 -30.11
CA THR A 459 -17.62 12.82 -31.55
C THR A 459 -16.11 12.93 -31.80
N LYS A 460 -15.38 13.69 -30.96
CA LYS A 460 -13.91 13.75 -31.01
C LYS A 460 -13.27 12.38 -30.74
N GLY A 461 -13.69 11.70 -29.67
CA GLY A 461 -13.16 10.38 -29.32
C GLY A 461 -13.38 9.31 -30.39
N ARG A 462 -14.57 9.28 -31.01
CA ARG A 462 -14.88 8.37 -32.11
C ARG A 462 -14.09 8.69 -33.39
N TRP A 463 -13.85 9.96 -33.67
CA TRP A 463 -13.00 10.37 -34.78
C TRP A 463 -11.56 9.91 -34.57
N ILE A 464 -10.99 10.14 -33.38
CA ILE A 464 -9.65 9.66 -33.00
C ILE A 464 -9.55 8.14 -33.18
N TRP A 465 -10.56 7.40 -32.71
CA TRP A 465 -10.62 5.96 -32.88
C TRP A 465 -10.56 5.53 -34.36
N ASN A 466 -11.45 6.09 -35.20
CA ASN A 466 -11.59 5.68 -36.59
C ASN A 466 -10.40 6.08 -37.46
N GLU A 467 -9.85 7.27 -37.25
CA GLU A 467 -8.82 7.85 -38.13
C GLU A 467 -7.39 7.59 -37.63
N MET A 468 -7.17 7.55 -36.32
CA MET A 468 -5.80 7.48 -35.77
C MET A 468 -5.45 6.10 -35.23
N ILE A 469 -6.38 5.42 -34.55
CA ILE A 469 -6.07 4.18 -33.82
C ILE A 469 -6.37 2.96 -34.69
N LYS A 470 -7.60 2.84 -35.21
CA LYS A 470 -8.05 1.68 -35.99
C LYS A 470 -7.14 1.34 -37.19
N PRO A 471 -6.61 2.30 -37.98
CA PRO A 471 -5.71 1.98 -39.09
C PRO A 471 -4.39 1.35 -38.62
N LYS A 472 -3.85 1.81 -37.49
CA LYS A 472 -2.60 1.29 -36.91
C LYS A 472 -2.73 -0.17 -36.48
N ILE A 473 -3.93 -0.61 -36.08
CA ILE A 473 -4.20 -1.99 -35.63
C ILE A 473 -4.26 -2.98 -36.81
N ASN A 474 -4.78 -2.53 -37.95
CA ASN A 474 -5.04 -3.35 -39.13
C ASN A 474 -3.83 -3.49 -40.07
N THR A 475 -2.78 -2.70 -39.86
CA THR A 475 -1.56 -2.83 -40.64
C THR A 475 -0.82 -4.10 -40.16
N PRO A 476 -0.65 -5.14 -41.00
CA PRO A 476 0.18 -6.28 -40.63
C PRO A 476 1.61 -5.79 -40.37
N GLN A 477 2.15 -6.10 -39.19
CA GLN A 477 3.54 -5.80 -38.83
C GLN A 477 4.53 -6.72 -39.54
#